data_AF-A0A6C0BR62-F1
#
_entry.id   AF-A0A6C0BR62-F1
#
_cell.length_a   1.000
_cell.length_b   1.000
_cell.length_c   1.000
_cell.angle_alpha   90.00
_cell.angle_beta   90.00
_cell.angle_gamma   90.00
#
_symmetry.space_group_name_H-M   'P 1'
#
loop_
_entity.id
_entity.type
_entity.pdbx_description
1 polymer ?
#
loop_
_entity_poly.entity_id
_entity_poly.type
_entity_poly.pdbx_seq_one_letter_code
_entity_poly.pdbx_strand_id
1 'polypeptide(L)'
;MIHNQLFCEEPTMDLIIELLKCYGLSSLNDNIEFSKADLCENKTVEKMEDMIHELIMYYLPCKAKIYLDVITEKRAITILSQFIKLFSYKLARKERIINKRKVIFYRIQKIEDTKLHIDNSSTYQLLF
;
A
#
# COMPACT_ATOMS: atom_id res chain seq x y z
N MET A 1 10.53 15.44 -15.18
CA MET A 1 9.07 15.27 -15.00
C MET A 1 8.76 13.79 -14.92
N ILE A 2 8.32 13.29 -13.77
CA ILE A 2 7.86 11.89 -13.67
C ILE A 2 6.43 11.89 -14.20
N HIS A 3 6.25 11.32 -15.40
CA HIS A 3 4.95 11.13 -16.01
C HIS A 3 4.11 10.24 -15.09
N ASN A 4 2.95 10.70 -14.61
CA ASN A 4 2.08 9.89 -13.77
C ASN A 4 1.37 8.86 -14.66
N GLN A 5 2.05 7.75 -14.95
CA GLN A 5 1.61 6.73 -15.92
C GLN A 5 0.34 5.95 -15.49
N LEU A 6 -0.18 6.22 -14.30
CA LEU A 6 -1.29 5.50 -13.71
C LEU A 6 -2.55 6.37 -13.61
N PHE A 7 -2.39 7.63 -13.25
CA PHE A 7 -3.50 8.50 -12.86
C PHE A 7 -3.63 9.68 -13.83
N CYS A 8 -4.88 10.07 -14.11
CA CYS A 8 -5.18 11.31 -14.84
C CYS A 8 -5.24 12.53 -13.90
N GLU A 9 -5.61 12.31 -12.64
CA GLU A 9 -5.76 13.37 -11.62
C GLU A 9 -5.26 12.90 -10.26
N GLU A 10 -4.91 13.85 -9.39
CA GLU A 10 -4.57 13.57 -7.99
C GLU A 10 -5.85 13.54 -7.14
N PRO A 11 -6.08 12.49 -6.34
CA PRO A 11 -7.25 12.38 -5.48
C PRO A 11 -7.19 13.34 -4.30
N THR A 12 -8.36 13.60 -3.69
CA THR A 12 -8.43 14.40 -2.47
C THR A 12 -7.93 13.60 -1.27
N MET A 13 -7.50 14.30 -0.22
CA MET A 13 -7.14 13.65 1.05
C MET A 13 -8.31 12.90 1.68
N ASP A 14 -9.54 13.37 1.49
CA ASP A 14 -10.73 12.70 2.01
C ASP A 14 -10.92 11.32 1.37
N LEU A 15 -10.80 11.22 0.04
CA LEU A 15 -10.84 9.94 -0.67
C LEU A 15 -9.74 9.00 -0.17
N ILE A 16 -8.54 9.51 0.09
CA ILE A 16 -7.44 8.70 0.62
C ILE A 16 -7.77 8.17 2.01
N ILE A 17 -8.37 8.99 2.88
CA ILE A 17 -8.79 8.57 4.21
C ILE A 17 -9.89 7.49 4.10
N GLU A 18 -10.83 7.62 3.18
CA GLU A 18 -11.86 6.60 2.93
C GLU A 18 -11.27 5.30 2.39
N LEU A 19 -10.33 5.40 1.44
CA LEU A 19 -9.59 4.25 0.94
C LEU A 19 -8.84 3.54 2.07
N LEU A 20 -8.17 4.29 2.97
CA LEU A 20 -7.44 3.73 4.12
C LEU A 20 -8.36 2.98 5.09
N LYS A 21 -9.58 3.47 5.33
CA LYS A 21 -10.57 2.78 6.18
C LYS A 21 -10.92 1.38 5.65
N CYS A 22 -10.84 1.16 4.33
CA CYS A 22 -11.04 -0.18 3.75
C CYS A 22 -10.00 -1.20 4.24
N TYR A 23 -8.80 -0.74 4.58
CA TYR A 23 -7.68 -1.56 5.08
C TYR A 23 -7.62 -1.63 6.62
N GLY A 24 -8.58 -0.99 7.31
CA GLY A 24 -8.54 -0.86 8.77
C GLY A 24 -7.55 0.18 9.26
N LEU A 25 -7.19 1.16 8.42
CA LEU A 25 -6.27 2.25 8.75
C LEU A 25 -7.03 3.57 8.92
N SER A 26 -6.52 4.43 9.81
CA SER A 26 -7.13 5.72 10.13
C SER A 26 -6.53 6.91 9.39
N SER A 27 -5.24 6.83 9.05
CA SER A 27 -4.50 7.91 8.37
C SER A 27 -3.21 7.40 7.72
N LEU A 28 -2.53 8.25 6.93
CA LEU A 28 -1.24 7.92 6.34
C LEU A 28 -0.08 7.82 7.36
N ASN A 29 -0.25 8.41 8.54
CA ASN A 29 0.75 8.36 9.62
C ASN A 29 0.45 7.23 10.63
N ASP A 30 -0.49 6.35 10.30
CA ASP A 30 -0.84 5.21 11.14
C ASP A 30 0.35 4.24 11.27
N ASN A 31 0.60 3.78 12.49
CA ASN A 31 1.68 2.84 12.79
C ASN A 31 1.23 1.38 12.73
N ILE A 32 -0.05 1.13 12.42
CA ILE A 32 -0.64 -0.18 12.28
C ILE A 32 -0.02 -0.92 11.09
N GLU A 33 0.33 -2.18 11.33
CA GLU A 33 0.71 -3.13 10.29
C GLU A 33 -0.50 -4.00 9.94
N PHE A 34 -0.61 -4.40 8.68
CA PHE A 34 -1.64 -5.34 8.23
C PHE A 34 -1.03 -6.41 7.32
N SER A 35 -1.63 -7.57 7.28
CA SER A 35 -1.26 -8.72 6.45
C SER A 35 -2.39 -9.05 5.48
N LYS A 36 -2.15 -10.01 4.58
CA LYS A 36 -3.21 -10.50 3.69
C LYS A 36 -4.40 -11.08 4.48
N ALA A 37 -4.15 -11.75 5.60
CA ALA A 37 -5.22 -12.32 6.42
C ALA A 37 -6.11 -11.22 7.00
N ASP A 38 -5.50 -10.12 7.48
CA ASP A 38 -6.23 -8.96 8.00
C ASP A 38 -7.13 -8.33 6.92
N LEU A 39 -6.71 -8.33 5.64
CA LEU A 39 -7.55 -7.84 4.54
C LEU A 39 -8.78 -8.72 4.29
N CYS A 40 -8.65 -10.03 4.44
CA CYS A 40 -9.77 -10.96 4.36
C CYS A 40 -10.73 -10.73 5.54
N GLU A 41 -10.20 -10.65 6.76
CA GLU A 41 -10.99 -10.44 7.99
C GLU A 41 -11.73 -9.09 7.98
N ASN A 42 -11.06 -8.03 7.52
CA ASN A 42 -11.63 -6.68 7.40
C ASN A 42 -12.57 -6.51 6.21
N LYS A 43 -12.78 -7.56 5.38
CA LYS A 43 -13.57 -7.51 4.15
C LYS A 43 -13.13 -6.37 3.23
N THR A 44 -11.81 -6.17 3.10
CA THR A 44 -11.24 -5.04 2.36
C THR A 44 -11.68 -5.05 0.89
N VAL A 45 -11.77 -6.22 0.26
CA VAL A 45 -12.19 -6.33 -1.15
C VAL A 45 -13.63 -5.84 -1.32
N GLU A 46 -14.56 -6.33 -0.49
CA GLU A 46 -15.98 -5.89 -0.52
C GLU A 46 -16.09 -4.37 -0.35
N LYS A 47 -15.41 -3.79 0.64
CA LYS A 47 -15.41 -2.34 0.88
C LYS A 47 -14.81 -1.54 -0.28
N MET A 48 -13.80 -2.09 -0.95
CA MET A 48 -13.20 -1.45 -2.11
C MET A 48 -14.09 -1.53 -3.35
N GLU A 49 -14.85 -2.62 -3.50
CA GLU A 49 -15.84 -2.77 -4.57
C GLU A 49 -16.90 -1.67 -4.48
N ASP A 50 -17.35 -1.34 -3.26
CA ASP A 50 -18.27 -0.22 -3.02
C ASP A 50 -17.68 1.14 -3.45
N MET A 51 -16.35 1.30 -3.37
CA MET A 51 -15.64 2.53 -3.74
C MET A 51 -15.16 2.58 -5.21
N ILE A 52 -15.40 1.54 -6.02
CA ILE A 52 -14.85 1.45 -7.39
C ILE A 52 -15.21 2.67 -8.23
N HIS A 53 -16.44 3.16 -8.11
CA HIS A 53 -16.95 4.31 -8.87
C HIS A 53 -16.21 5.61 -8.58
N GLU A 54 -15.63 5.74 -7.40
CA GLU A 54 -14.83 6.90 -7.03
C GLU A 54 -13.38 6.71 -7.45
N LEU A 55 -12.81 5.51 -7.22
CA LEU A 55 -11.43 5.20 -7.57
C LEU A 55 -11.17 5.26 -9.09
N ILE A 56 -12.15 4.87 -9.91
CA ILE A 56 -12.03 4.86 -11.37
C ILE A 56 -11.82 6.26 -11.96
N MET A 57 -12.34 7.30 -11.31
CA MET A 57 -12.26 8.69 -11.78
C MET A 57 -10.81 9.20 -11.83
N TYR A 58 -9.92 8.62 -11.03
CA TYR A 58 -8.53 9.06 -10.93
C TYR A 58 -7.57 8.27 -11.81
N TYR A 59 -7.94 7.04 -12.19
CA TYR A 59 -7.09 6.22 -13.05
C TYR A 59 -7.24 6.59 -14.52
N LEU A 60 -6.15 6.46 -15.28
CA LEU A 60 -6.26 6.35 -16.73
C LEU A 60 -7.15 5.14 -17.09
N PRO A 61 -8.04 5.22 -18.10
CA PRO A 61 -9.04 4.17 -18.37
C PRO A 61 -8.44 2.76 -18.54
N CYS A 62 -7.28 2.67 -19.22
CA CYS A 62 -6.58 1.41 -19.41
C CYS A 62 -6.02 0.84 -18.10
N LYS A 63 -5.66 1.69 -17.14
CA LYS A 63 -5.14 1.30 -15.83
C LYS A 63 -6.27 0.93 -14.88
N ALA A 64 -7.37 1.66 -14.89
CA ALA A 64 -8.59 1.29 -14.19
C ALA A 64 -9.01 -0.15 -14.54
N LYS A 65 -9.08 -0.47 -15.84
CA LYS A 65 -9.41 -1.84 -16.30
C LYS A 65 -8.44 -2.91 -15.79
N ILE A 66 -7.16 -2.58 -15.61
CA ILE A 66 -6.16 -3.56 -15.14
C ILE A 66 -6.28 -3.80 -13.63
N TYR A 67 -6.58 -2.76 -12.85
CA TYR A 67 -6.50 -2.81 -11.38
C TYR A 67 -7.87 -2.95 -10.70
N LEU A 68 -8.94 -2.35 -11.24
CA LEU A 68 -10.26 -2.26 -10.61
C LEU A 68 -11.29 -3.28 -11.11
N ASP A 69 -11.02 -4.00 -12.21
CA ASP A 69 -11.99 -4.94 -12.82
C ASP A 69 -12.31 -6.17 -11.94
N VAL A 70 -11.29 -6.78 -11.35
CA VAL A 70 -11.45 -7.88 -10.38
C VAL A 70 -10.50 -7.64 -9.22
N ILE A 71 -11.03 -7.12 -8.11
CA ILE A 71 -10.21 -6.82 -6.94
C ILE A 71 -9.95 -8.11 -6.15
N THR A 72 -8.70 -8.37 -5.85
CA THR A 72 -8.24 -9.44 -4.95
C THR A 72 -7.44 -8.78 -3.84
N GLU A 73 -7.15 -9.44 -2.72
CA GLU A 73 -6.38 -8.79 -1.65
C GLU A 73 -4.98 -8.36 -2.13
N LYS A 74 -4.39 -9.13 -3.06
CA LYS A 74 -3.12 -8.76 -3.70
C LYS A 74 -3.27 -7.49 -4.56
N ARG A 75 -4.37 -7.36 -5.30
CA ARG A 75 -4.67 -6.15 -6.08
C ARG A 75 -5.01 -4.98 -5.16
N ALA A 76 -5.74 -5.19 -4.06
CA ALA A 76 -5.99 -4.18 -3.04
C ALA A 76 -4.67 -3.59 -2.52
N ILE A 77 -3.73 -4.42 -2.07
CA ILE A 77 -2.38 -3.97 -1.65
C ILE A 77 -1.70 -3.13 -2.75
N THR A 78 -1.84 -3.55 -4.01
CA THR A 78 -1.27 -2.82 -5.16
C THR A 78 -1.93 -1.45 -5.33
N ILE A 79 -3.26 -1.38 -5.31
CA ILE A 79 -4.04 -0.15 -5.44
C ILE A 79 -3.67 0.82 -4.31
N LEU A 80 -3.67 0.37 -3.05
CA LEU A 80 -3.25 1.20 -1.92
C LEU A 80 -1.85 1.76 -2.14
N SER A 81 -0.89 0.90 -2.53
CA SER A 81 0.49 1.35 -2.78
C SER A 81 0.59 2.40 -3.90
N GLN A 82 -0.30 2.37 -4.89
CA GLN A 82 -0.30 3.34 -5.99
C GLN A 82 -0.85 4.69 -5.52
N PHE A 83 -1.97 4.68 -4.79
CA PHE A 83 -2.62 5.88 -4.28
C PHE A 83 -1.74 6.62 -3.25
N ILE A 84 -1.23 5.93 -2.23
CA ILE A 84 -0.43 6.59 -1.18
C ILE A 84 0.90 7.17 -1.71
N LYS A 85 1.38 6.67 -2.85
CA LYS A 85 2.60 7.16 -3.50
C LYS A 85 2.44 8.58 -4.03
N LEU A 86 1.22 8.99 -4.39
CA LEU A 86 0.92 10.36 -4.78
C LEU A 86 1.20 11.35 -3.65
N PHE A 87 1.04 10.90 -2.39
CA PHE A 87 1.22 11.71 -1.19
C PHE A 87 2.60 11.55 -0.55
N SER A 88 3.59 11.05 -1.29
CA SER A 88 4.96 10.79 -0.78
C SER A 88 5.06 9.71 0.32
N TYR A 89 4.14 8.74 0.33
CA TYR A 89 4.20 7.55 1.17
C TYR A 89 4.45 6.28 0.33
N LYS A 90 4.77 5.19 1.01
CA LYS A 90 4.93 3.86 0.40
C LYS A 90 4.49 2.77 1.38
N LEU A 91 4.22 1.58 0.86
CA LEU A 91 4.06 0.39 1.69
C LEU A 91 5.43 -0.25 1.93
N ALA A 92 5.86 -0.27 3.18
CA ALA A 92 6.97 -1.09 3.62
C ALA A 92 6.52 -2.53 3.85
N ARG A 93 7.32 -3.47 3.39
CA ARG A 93 7.06 -4.91 3.46
C ARG A 93 7.99 -5.54 4.50
N LYS A 94 7.44 -6.32 5.42
CA LYS A 94 8.21 -7.13 6.38
C LYS A 94 7.72 -8.57 6.38
N GLU A 95 8.62 -9.51 6.16
CA GLU A 95 8.32 -10.94 6.27
C GLU A 95 8.55 -11.40 7.72
N ARG A 96 7.63 -12.20 8.25
CA ARG A 96 7.71 -12.81 9.58
C ARG A 96 7.33 -14.28 9.49
N ILE A 97 7.92 -15.12 10.34
CA ILE A 97 7.50 -16.51 10.48
C ILE A 97 6.60 -16.61 11.71
N ILE A 98 5.34 -16.93 11.50
CA ILE A 98 4.34 -17.12 12.57
C ILE A 98 3.80 -18.54 12.42
N ASN A 99 3.83 -19.33 13.49
CA ASN A 99 3.34 -20.72 13.49
C ASN A 99 3.94 -21.56 12.34
N LYS A 100 5.26 -21.45 12.12
CA LYS A 100 6.02 -22.10 11.03
C LYS A 100 5.56 -21.73 9.61
N ARG A 101 4.77 -20.67 9.44
CA ARG A 101 4.33 -20.14 8.15
C ARG A 101 4.89 -18.74 7.93
N LYS A 102 5.31 -18.47 6.69
CA LYS A 102 5.73 -17.12 6.29
C LYS A 102 4.49 -16.23 6.10
N VAL A 103 4.48 -15.11 6.80
CA VAL A 103 3.43 -14.08 6.74
C VAL A 103 4.08 -12.77 6.35
N ILE A 104 3.45 -12.04 5.43
CA ILE A 104 3.91 -10.73 4.98
C ILE A 104 3.05 -9.68 5.65
N PHE A 105 3.71 -8.74 6.34
CA PHE A 105 3.11 -7.55 6.90
C PHE A 105 3.48 -6.33 6.06
N TYR A 106 2.52 -5.42 5.96
CA TYR A 106 2.61 -4.16 5.24
C TYR A 106 2.38 -3.02 6.24
N ARG A 107 3.17 -1.95 6.10
CA ARG A 107 3.01 -0.71 6.89
C ARG A 107 3.16 0.50 5.98
N ILE A 108 2.34 1.52 6.17
CA ILE A 108 2.55 2.80 5.50
C ILE A 108 3.78 3.48 6.12
N GLN A 109 4.64 4.04 5.27
CA GLN A 109 5.83 4.79 5.67
C GLN A 109 6.03 5.96 4.74
N LYS A 110 6.51 7.09 5.27
CA LYS A 110 6.93 8.20 4.43
C LYS A 110 8.16 7.81 3.61
N ILE A 111 8.24 8.30 2.38
CA ILE A 111 9.38 8.03 1.51
C ILE A 111 10.66 8.70 2.04
N GLU A 112 10.54 9.87 2.68
CA GLU A 112 11.65 10.59 3.31
C GLU A 112 12.38 9.76 4.37
N ASP A 113 11.65 9.13 5.29
CA ASP A 113 12.20 8.32 6.39
C ASP A 113 12.97 7.09 5.91
N THR A 114 12.75 6.65 4.67
CA THR A 114 13.45 5.50 4.09
C THR A 114 14.92 5.80 3.79
N LYS A 115 15.23 7.05 3.44
CA LYS A 115 16.57 7.43 2.96
C LYS A 115 17.62 7.48 4.08
N LEU A 116 17.17 7.40 5.34
CA LEU A 116 18.02 7.53 6.53
C LEU A 116 18.74 6.23 6.94
N HIS A 117 18.47 5.08 6.29
CA HIS A 117 19.02 3.76 6.66
C HIS A 117 20.06 3.19 5.70
N ILE A 118 20.88 4.02 5.05
CA ILE A 118 22.14 3.55 4.44
C ILE A 118 23.28 3.85 5.44
N ASP A 119 23.35 3.07 6.52
CA ASP A 119 24.59 2.95 7.29
C ASP A 119 25.46 1.90 6.62
N ASN A 120 26.55 2.36 5.99
CA ASN A 120 27.67 1.52 5.58
C ASN A 120 28.39 1.00 6.83
N SER A 121 27.84 -0.03 7.49
CA SER A 121 28.60 -0.86 8.43
C SER A 121 28.89 -2.20 7.78
N SER A 122 29.93 -2.21 6.94
CA SER A 122 30.64 -3.44 6.61
C SER A 122 31.38 -3.88 7.87
N THR A 123 30.80 -4.80 8.63
CA THR A 123 31.54 -5.58 9.61
C THR A 123 31.77 -6.98 9.04
N TYR A 124 32.84 -7.11 8.27
CA TYR A 124 33.54 -8.39 8.20
C TYR A 124 34.14 -8.63 9.59
N GLN A 125 33.40 -9.30 10.47
CA GLN A 125 34.04 -10.10 11.50
C GLN A 125 34.59 -11.34 10.80
N LEU A 126 35.84 -11.23 10.35
CA LEU A 126 36.67 -12.40 10.12
C LEU A 126 36.84 -13.08 11.48
N LEU A 127 36.10 -14.17 11.67
CA LEU A 127 36.55 -15.26 12.51
C LEU A 127 37.81 -15.82 11.84
N PHE A 128 38.94 -15.67 12.53
CA PHE A 128 40.09 -16.57 12.72
C PHE A 128 41.35 -15.75 13.00
#